data_AF-A0A2W6ZUE2-F1
#
_entry.id   AF-A0A2W6ZUE2-F1
#
_cell.length_a   1.000
_cell.length_b   1.000
_cell.length_c   1.000
_cell.angle_alpha   90.00
_cell.angle_beta   90.00
_cell.angle_gamma   90.00
#
_symmetry.space_group_name_H-M   'P 1'
#
loop_
_entity.id
_entity.type
_entity.pdbx_description
1 polymer ?
#
loop_
_entity_poly.entity_id
_entity_poly.type
_entity_poly.pdbx_seq_one_letter_code
_entity_poly.pdbx_strand_id
1 'polypeptide(L)'
;MPQPKHTQAHLSRTVPKDQSEFFKKRTRDSMEYYMGAKLLEVGVNPKNTVYRWTTEIKGSQEVITVSAYWGESREKLEASE
;
A
#
# COMPACT_ATOMS: atom_id res chain seq x y z
N MET A 1 0.52 25.23 -4.90
CA MET A 1 1.32 24.09 -5.40
C MET A 1 0.40 23.23 -6.26
N PRO A 2 0.82 22.72 -7.43
CA PRO A 2 -0.02 21.85 -8.25
C PRO A 2 -0.36 20.59 -7.45
N GLN A 3 -1.65 20.24 -7.40
CA GLN A 3 -2.08 19.01 -6.73
C GLN A 3 -1.65 17.79 -7.57
N PRO A 4 -1.18 16.70 -6.96
CA PRO A 4 -0.87 15.48 -7.69
C PRO A 4 -2.14 14.96 -8.37
N LYS A 5 -2.05 14.67 -9.68
CA LYS A 5 -3.16 14.21 -10.53
C LYS A 5 -3.77 12.88 -10.06
N HIS A 6 -2.99 12.10 -9.34
CA HIS A 6 -3.41 10.86 -8.70
C HIS A 6 -3.33 11.02 -7.19
N THR A 7 -4.33 10.50 -6.49
CA THR A 7 -4.50 10.59 -5.03
C THR A 7 -4.36 9.23 -4.33
N GLN A 8 -3.98 8.19 -5.07
CA GLN A 8 -3.78 6.84 -4.55
C GLN A 8 -2.69 6.08 -5.30
N ALA A 9 -2.05 5.12 -4.62
CA ALA A 9 -1.06 4.20 -5.18
C ALA A 9 -1.26 2.80 -4.60
N HIS A 10 -0.95 1.77 -5.41
CA HIS A 10 -1.11 0.37 -5.04
C HIS A 10 0.16 -0.40 -5.39
N LEU A 11 0.63 -1.25 -4.48
CA LEU A 11 1.75 -2.17 -4.69
C LEU A 11 1.33 -3.55 -4.24
N SER A 12 1.34 -4.51 -5.17
CA SER A 12 1.01 -5.90 -4.90
C SER A 12 2.25 -6.79 -4.99
N ARG A 13 2.31 -7.81 -4.14
CA ARG A 13 3.27 -8.91 -4.24
C ARG A 13 2.56 -10.24 -4.02
N THR A 14 2.98 -11.22 -4.79
CA THR A 14 2.53 -12.61 -4.64
C THR A 14 3.55 -13.37 -3.82
N VAL A 15 3.09 -14.03 -2.75
CA VAL A 15 3.88 -14.90 -1.89
C VAL A 15 3.22 -16.28 -1.78
N PRO A 16 3.96 -17.35 -1.45
CA PRO A 16 3.32 -18.63 -1.12
C PRO A 16 2.41 -18.49 0.10
N LYS A 17 1.21 -19.07 0.07
CA LYS A 17 0.25 -18.95 1.19
C LYS A 17 0.77 -19.57 2.49
N ASP A 18 1.59 -20.60 2.35
CA ASP A 18 2.22 -21.40 3.40
C ASP A 18 3.60 -20.87 3.81
N GLN A 19 4.02 -19.74 3.24
CA GLN A 19 5.23 -19.06 3.69
C GLN A 19 5.10 -18.68 5.17
N SER A 20 6.19 -18.78 5.92
CA SER A 20 6.16 -18.42 7.34
C SER A 20 5.82 -16.94 7.56
N GLU A 21 5.11 -16.66 8.65
CA GLU A 21 4.70 -15.30 9.03
C GLU A 21 5.89 -14.35 9.17
N PHE A 22 7.07 -14.85 9.54
CA PHE A 22 8.31 -14.07 9.57
C PHE A 22 8.66 -13.49 8.19
N PHE A 23 8.62 -14.32 7.13
CA PHE A 23 8.92 -13.86 5.78
C PHE A 23 7.80 -13.00 5.19
N LYS A 24 6.54 -13.27 5.54
CA LYS A 24 5.42 -12.40 5.17
C LYS A 24 5.56 -11.02 5.79
N LYS A 25 5.92 -10.93 7.07
CA LYS A 25 6.20 -9.65 7.74
C LYS A 25 7.34 -8.90 7.04
N ARG A 26 8.48 -9.57 6.77
CA ARG A 26 9.61 -8.95 6.05
C ARG A 26 9.20 -8.44 4.67
N THR A 27 8.32 -9.15 3.99
CA THR A 27 7.75 -8.73 2.70
C THR A 27 6.91 -7.47 2.85
N ARG A 28 6.03 -7.41 3.86
CA ARG A 28 5.22 -6.22 4.15
C ARG A 28 6.10 -5.02 4.51
N ASP A 29 7.08 -5.19 5.40
CA ASP A 29 8.03 -4.14 5.80
C ASP A 29 8.77 -3.58 4.56
N SER A 30 9.20 -4.47 3.65
CA SER A 30 9.87 -4.06 2.40
C SER A 30 8.92 -3.28 1.48
N MET A 31 7.68 -3.74 1.33
CA MET A 31 6.68 -3.09 0.49
C MET A 31 6.31 -1.70 1.03
N GLU A 32 6.20 -1.53 2.35
CA GLU A 32 5.96 -0.23 2.98
C GLU A 32 7.12 0.74 2.70
N TYR A 33 8.37 0.27 2.85
CA TYR A 33 9.55 1.05 2.51
C TYR A 33 9.55 1.53 1.05
N TYR A 34 9.29 0.63 0.10
CA TYR A 34 9.22 0.98 -1.32
C TYR A 34 8.05 1.92 -1.64
N MET A 35 6.89 1.72 -1.02
CA MET A 35 5.75 2.62 -1.19
C MET A 35 6.09 4.03 -0.69
N GLY A 36 6.69 4.14 0.50
CA GLY A 36 7.13 5.42 1.05
C GLY A 36 8.11 6.15 0.13
N ALA A 37 9.11 5.44 -0.42
CA ALA A 37 10.04 6.00 -1.39
C ALA A 37 9.32 6.51 -2.65
N LYS A 38 8.35 5.73 -3.18
CA LYS A 38 7.57 6.12 -4.36
C LYS A 38 6.67 7.32 -4.13
N LEU A 39 6.08 7.44 -2.95
CA LEU A 39 5.29 8.62 -2.58
C LEU A 39 6.15 9.89 -2.58
N LEU A 40 7.38 9.82 -2.05
CA LEU A 40 8.30 10.95 -2.09
C LEU A 40 8.68 11.36 -3.51
N GLU A 41 8.90 10.40 -4.43
CA GLU A 41 9.18 10.68 -5.84
C GLU A 41 8.05 11.50 -6.52
N VAL A 42 6.80 11.28 -6.11
CA VAL A 42 5.63 12.01 -6.64
C VAL A 42 5.24 13.22 -5.79
N GLY A 43 6.11 13.65 -4.87
CA GLY A 43 5.92 14.84 -4.04
C GLY A 43 4.89 14.66 -2.91
N VAL A 44 4.57 13.43 -2.53
CA VAL A 44 3.62 13.10 -1.46
C VAL A 44 4.38 12.74 -0.19
N ASN A 45 4.01 13.34 0.94
CA ASN A 45 4.60 13.01 2.24
C ASN A 45 3.99 11.69 2.77
N PRO A 46 4.78 10.60 2.92
CA PRO A 46 4.30 9.32 3.41
C PRO A 46 3.68 9.36 4.81
N LYS A 47 4.00 10.38 5.63
CA LYS A 47 3.42 10.55 6.97
C LYS A 47 1.97 11.05 6.94
N ASN A 48 1.56 11.67 5.83
CA ASN A 48 0.22 12.23 5.66
C ASN A 48 -0.69 11.30 4.83
N THR A 49 -0.21 10.12 4.46
CA THR A 49 -0.95 9.13 3.68
C THR A 49 -1.55 8.05 4.57
N VAL A 50 -2.75 7.60 4.22
CA VAL A 50 -3.39 6.44 4.85
C VAL A 50 -2.98 5.18 4.11
N TYR A 51 -2.50 4.18 4.83
CA TYR A 51 -2.15 2.87 4.28
C TYR A 51 -3.25 1.85 4.60
N ARG A 52 -3.66 1.07 3.59
CA ARG A 52 -4.50 -0.13 3.79
C ARG A 52 -3.83 -1.35 3.19
N TRP A 53 -3.87 -2.43 3.95
CA TRP A 53 -3.39 -3.73 3.51
C TRP A 53 -4.57 -4.61 3.13
N THR A 54 -4.47 -5.27 1.99
CA THR A 54 -5.39 -6.33 1.60
C THR A 54 -4.62 -7.59 1.26
N THR A 55 -5.30 -8.72 1.39
CA THR A 55 -4.73 -10.04 1.15
C THR A 55 -5.78 -10.89 0.46
N GLU A 56 -5.40 -11.49 -0.66
CA GLU A 56 -6.27 -12.36 -1.44
C GLU A 56 -5.59 -13.72 -1.67
N ILE A 57 -6.27 -14.81 -1.32
CA ILE A 57 -5.74 -16.16 -1.52
C ILE A 57 -6.11 -16.65 -2.92
N LYS A 58 -5.09 -16.99 -3.72
CA LYS A 58 -5.23 -17.55 -5.07
C LYS A 58 -4.57 -18.94 -5.11
N GLY A 59 -5.34 -19.96 -4.76
CA GLY A 59 -4.88 -21.36 -4.78
C GLY A 59 -3.80 -21.65 -3.73
N SER A 60 -2.56 -21.83 -4.17
CA SER A 60 -1.37 -21.99 -3.32
C SER A 60 -0.63 -20.67 -3.05
N GLN A 61 -1.11 -19.57 -3.62
CA GLN A 61 -0.50 -18.25 -3.48
C GLN A 61 -1.38 -17.29 -2.69
N GLU A 62 -0.75 -16.27 -2.15
CA GLU A 62 -1.34 -15.17 -1.41
C GLU A 62 -0.87 -13.87 -2.07
N VAL A 63 -1.80 -13.05 -2.54
CA VAL A 63 -1.52 -11.72 -3.10
C VAL A 63 -1.71 -10.70 -2.00
N ILE A 64 -0.62 -10.12 -1.52
CA ILE A 64 -0.62 -9.06 -0.53
C ILE A 64 -0.54 -7.74 -1.29
N THR A 65 -1.43 -6.79 -0.97
CA THR A 65 -1.42 -5.45 -1.57
C THR A 65 -1.35 -4.40 -0.47
N VAL A 66 -0.45 -3.43 -0.63
CA VAL A 66 -0.47 -2.18 0.12
C VAL A 66 -0.99 -1.07 -0.75
N SER A 67 -2.00 -0.37 -0.25
CA SER A 67 -2.61 0.79 -0.89
C SER A 67 -2.33 2.03 -0.05
N ALA A 68 -1.82 3.09 -0.68
CA ALA A 68 -1.62 4.39 -0.05
C ALA A 68 -2.63 5.39 -0.62
N TYR A 69 -3.27 6.18 0.24
CA TYR A 69 -4.28 7.16 -0.11
C TYR A 69 -3.92 8.54 0.47
N TRP A 70 -4.08 9.60 -0.33
CA TRP A 70 -3.87 10.99 0.06
C TRP A 70 -4.88 11.90 -0.64
N GLY A 71 -4.93 13.18 -0.26
CA GLY A 71 -5.85 14.16 -0.87
C GLY A 71 -7.30 13.66 -0.90
N GLU A 72 -7.98 13.85 -2.04
CA GLU A 72 -9.39 13.47 -2.21
C GLU A 72 -9.67 11.98 -1.96
N SER A 73 -8.76 11.07 -2.32
CA SER A 73 -8.97 9.64 -2.08
C SER A 73 -8.94 9.31 -0.59
N ARG A 74 -8.12 10.03 0.18
CA ARG A 74 -8.11 9.90 1.64
C ARG A 74 -9.41 10.44 2.23
N GLU A 75 -9.84 11.63 1.81
CA GLU A 75 -11.08 12.26 2.31
C GLU A 75 -12.32 11.39 2.03
N LYS A 76 -12.44 10.82 0.83
CA LYS A 76 -13.53 9.88 0.48
C LYS A 76 -13.53 8.64 1.37
N LEU A 77 -12.35 8.17 1.73
CA LEU A 77 -12.15 6.95 2.51
C LEU A 77 -12.46 7.20 4.00
N GLU A 78 -12.11 8.37 4.53
CA GLU A 78 -12.50 8.83 5.87
C GLU A 78 -14.01 9.15 5.96
N ALA A 79 -14.64 9.62 4.87
CA ALA A 79 -16.09 9.89 4.83
C ALA A 79 -16.96 8.63 4.66
N SER A 80 -16.35 7.49 4.30
CA SER A 80 -17.04 6.21 4.12
C SER A 80 -16.98 5.31 5.38
N GLU A 81 -16.36 5.78 6.46
CA GLU A 81 -16.37 5.16 7.80
C GLU A 81 -17.44 5.82 8.70
#